data_AF-A0A2V7H7S8-F1
#
_entry.id   AF-A0A2V7H7S8-F1
#
_cell.length_a   1.000
_cell.length_b   1.000
_cell.length_c   1.000
_cell.angle_alpha   90.00
_cell.angle_beta   90.00
_cell.angle_gamma   90.00
#
_symmetry.space_group_name_H-M   'P 1'
#
loop_
_entity.id
_entity.type
_entity.pdbx_description
1 polymer ?
#
loop_
_entity_poly.entity_id
_entity_poly.type
_entity_poly.pdbx_seq_one_letter_code
_entity_poly.pdbx_strand_id
1 'polypeptide(L)'
;MAGFDAALPQFEAAGAQVVGVSGDPWQALAAWKKDIGIKHLQLSDFRRQMLPAYGALVTDEASPIFRYPKRAYFIIDKNGVVKFVKVLENPTMLLEPSEVLAALKAS
;
A
#
# COMPACT_ATOMS: atom_id res chain seq x y z
N MET A 1 -6.99 -6.50 -0.26
CA MET A 1 -6.12 -6.84 0.90
C MET A 1 -5.91 -8.35 0.98
N ALA A 2 -6.96 -9.17 1.04
CA ALA A 2 -6.85 -10.64 1.07
C ALA A 2 -6.06 -11.25 -0.10
N GLY A 3 -6.14 -10.68 -1.31
CA GLY A 3 -5.34 -11.14 -2.46
C GLY A 3 -3.83 -11.06 -2.22
N PHE A 4 -3.36 -10.01 -1.53
CA PHE A 4 -1.95 -9.89 -1.16
C PHE A 4 -1.57 -10.84 -0.03
N ASP A 5 -2.49 -11.13 0.92
CA ASP A 5 -2.26 -12.11 1.98
C ASP A 5 -2.05 -13.53 1.41
N ALA A 6 -2.80 -13.90 0.37
CA ALA A 6 -2.60 -15.17 -0.34
C ALA A 6 -1.27 -15.22 -1.10
N ALA A 7 -0.75 -14.06 -1.52
CA ALA A 7 0.48 -13.92 -2.28
C ALA A 7 1.74 -13.67 -1.41
N LEU A 8 1.61 -13.62 -0.07
CA LEU A 8 2.73 -13.33 0.83
C LEU A 8 3.92 -14.28 0.63
N PRO A 9 3.73 -15.63 0.53
CA PRO A 9 4.86 -16.53 0.35
C PRO A 9 5.68 -16.23 -0.90
N GLN A 10 5.06 -15.74 -1.98
CA GLN A 10 5.74 -15.39 -3.22
C GLN A 10 6.56 -14.11 -3.09
N PHE A 11 6.06 -13.11 -2.36
CA PHE A 11 6.82 -11.89 -2.06
C PHE A 11 7.99 -12.19 -1.11
N GLU A 12 7.76 -13.01 -0.09
CA GLU A 12 8.80 -13.45 0.85
C GLU A 12 9.89 -14.26 0.14
N ALA A 13 9.52 -15.18 -0.74
CA ALA A 13 10.47 -15.93 -1.57
C ALA A 13 11.26 -15.03 -2.52
N ALA A 14 10.69 -13.90 -2.97
CA ALA A 14 11.38 -12.87 -3.72
C ALA A 14 12.21 -11.91 -2.84
N GLY A 15 12.27 -12.15 -1.52
CA GLY A 15 13.04 -11.33 -0.58
C GLY A 15 12.41 -9.98 -0.27
N ALA A 16 11.09 -9.82 -0.50
CA ALA A 16 10.33 -8.60 -0.24
C ALA A 16 9.30 -8.80 0.88
N GLN A 17 9.06 -7.73 1.64
CA GLN A 17 8.02 -7.70 2.66
C GLN A 17 6.85 -6.84 2.16
N VAL A 18 5.64 -7.40 2.20
CA VAL A 18 4.42 -6.64 1.90
C VAL A 18 4.01 -5.82 3.12
N VAL A 19 3.79 -4.53 2.91
CA VAL A 19 3.34 -3.59 3.92
C VAL A 19 2.20 -2.76 3.36
N GLY A 20 1.06 -2.77 4.03
CA GLY A 20 -0.03 -1.84 3.74
C GLY A 20 0.13 -0.56 4.53
N VAL A 21 -0.27 0.57 3.94
CA VAL A 21 -0.21 1.90 4.57
C VAL A 21 -1.58 2.55 4.44
N SER A 22 -2.08 3.12 5.53
CA SER A 22 -3.31 3.91 5.54
C SER A 22 -3.14 5.21 6.32
N GLY A 23 -4.00 6.19 6.06
CA GLY A 23 -4.12 7.42 6.85
C GLY A 23 -4.93 7.26 8.14
N ASP A 24 -5.44 6.07 8.42
CA ASP A 24 -6.26 5.79 9.63
C ASP A 24 -5.40 5.69 10.90
N PRO A 25 -5.97 5.95 12.10
CA PRO A 25 -5.30 5.70 13.37
C PRO A 25 -4.87 4.24 13.53
N TRP A 26 -3.72 4.00 14.18
CA TRP A 26 -3.19 2.65 14.38
C TRP A 26 -4.15 1.72 15.13
N GLN A 27 -4.98 2.23 16.06
CA GLN A 27 -5.98 1.44 16.76
C GLN A 27 -7.07 0.91 15.80
N ALA A 28 -7.52 1.75 14.87
CA ALA A 28 -8.52 1.37 13.88
C ALA A 28 -7.94 0.31 12.91
N LEU A 29 -6.68 0.48 12.48
CA LEU A 29 -5.99 -0.49 11.64
C LEU A 29 -5.76 -1.82 12.38
N ALA A 30 -5.44 -1.79 13.67
CA ALA A 30 -5.27 -3.01 14.47
C ALA A 30 -6.60 -3.77 14.62
N ALA A 31 -7.70 -3.07 14.88
CA ALA A 31 -9.04 -3.66 14.93
C ALA A 31 -9.44 -4.26 13.58
N TRP A 32 -9.26 -3.51 12.49
CA TRP A 32 -9.53 -3.97 11.13
C TRP A 32 -8.69 -5.18 10.74
N LYS A 33 -7.39 -5.18 11.07
CA LYS A 33 -6.49 -6.30 10.84
C LYS A 33 -7.00 -7.57 11.51
N LYS A 34 -7.48 -7.46 12.76
CA LYS A 34 -8.04 -8.57 13.52
C LYS A 34 -9.37 -9.06 12.94
N ASP A 35 -10.25 -8.15 12.56
CA ASP A 35 -11.60 -8.46 12.08
C ASP A 35 -11.59 -9.20 10.73
N ILE A 36 -10.73 -8.75 9.81
CA ILE A 36 -10.64 -9.32 8.45
C ILE A 36 -9.54 -10.39 8.33
N GLY A 37 -8.74 -10.59 9.38
CA GLY A 37 -7.67 -11.58 9.38
C GLY A 37 -6.52 -11.24 8.43
N ILE A 38 -6.21 -9.94 8.29
CA ILE A 38 -5.08 -9.47 7.49
C ILE A 38 -3.78 -9.96 8.12
N LYS A 39 -2.87 -10.54 7.32
CA LYS A 39 -1.62 -11.14 7.83
C LYS A 39 -0.44 -10.20 7.71
N HIS A 40 -0.35 -9.46 6.60
CA HIS A 40 0.73 -8.52 6.37
C HIS A 40 0.77 -7.36 7.38
N LEU A 41 1.91 -6.66 7.40
CA LEU A 41 2.10 -5.49 8.26
C LEU A 41 1.24 -4.33 7.76
N GLN A 42 0.64 -3.60 8.69
CA GLN A 42 -0.12 -2.37 8.40
C GLN A 42 0.53 -1.21 9.14
N LEU A 43 0.83 -0.14 8.40
CA LEU A 43 1.36 1.11 8.93
C LEU A 43 0.30 2.20 8.88
N SER A 44 0.31 3.02 9.93
CA SER A 44 -0.52 4.21 10.06
C SER A 44 0.32 5.44 9.72
N ASP A 45 0.00 6.10 8.60
CA ASP A 45 0.45 7.46 8.30
C ASP A 45 -0.62 8.48 8.72
N PHE A 46 -1.08 8.38 9.97
CA PHE A 46 -2.13 9.26 10.52
C PHE A 46 -1.74 10.75 10.47
N ARG A 47 -0.43 11.04 10.58
CA ARG A 47 0.12 12.40 10.46
C ARG A 47 0.25 12.88 9.01
N ARG A 48 -0.02 12.02 8.03
CA ARG A 48 0.05 12.29 6.59
C ARG A 48 1.40 12.89 6.19
N GLN A 49 2.49 12.28 6.63
CA GLN A 49 3.86 12.70 6.27
C GLN A 49 4.35 11.96 5.02
N MET A 50 4.05 10.67 4.93
CA MET A 50 4.47 9.81 3.82
C MET A 50 3.56 10.01 2.61
N LEU A 51 2.23 10.04 2.80
CA LEU A 51 1.26 10.09 1.71
C LEU A 51 1.45 11.31 0.78
N PRO A 52 1.69 12.55 1.27
CA PRO A 52 2.02 13.67 0.39
C PRO A 52 3.39 13.51 -0.28
N ALA A 53 4.41 13.07 0.47
CA ALA A 53 5.77 12.90 -0.05
C ALA A 53 5.85 11.88 -1.20
N TYR A 54 4.96 10.88 -1.19
CA TYR A 54 4.86 9.83 -2.21
C TYR A 54 3.84 10.14 -3.30
N GLY A 55 3.20 11.32 -3.29
CA GLY A 55 2.14 11.68 -4.25
C GLY A 55 0.88 10.81 -4.14
N ALA A 56 0.73 10.10 -3.03
CA ALA A 56 -0.34 9.13 -2.76
C ALA A 56 -1.49 9.71 -1.94
N LEU A 57 -1.59 11.04 -1.84
CA LEU A 57 -2.70 11.73 -1.16
C LEU A 57 -3.63 12.39 -2.17
N VAL A 58 -4.94 12.31 -1.93
CA VAL A 58 -5.92 13.15 -2.63
C VAL A 58 -5.82 14.58 -2.09
N THR A 59 -5.38 15.50 -2.93
CA THR A 59 -5.18 16.92 -2.58
C THR A 59 -6.27 17.84 -3.13
N ASP A 60 -7.16 17.33 -3.95
CA ASP A 60 -8.29 18.10 -4.49
C ASP A 60 -9.34 18.33 -3.39
N GLU A 61 -9.51 19.59 -2.99
CA GLU A 61 -10.46 20.01 -1.96
C GLU A 61 -11.92 19.83 -2.37
N ALA A 62 -12.20 19.79 -3.67
CA ALA A 62 -13.54 19.51 -4.19
C ALA A 62 -13.89 18.02 -4.14
N SER A 63 -12.92 17.15 -3.91
CA SER A 63 -13.12 15.71 -3.85
C SER A 63 -13.82 15.29 -2.55
N PRO A 64 -14.84 14.42 -2.59
CA PRO A 64 -15.47 13.88 -1.37
C PRO A 64 -14.50 13.03 -0.52
N ILE A 65 -13.35 12.66 -1.09
CA ILE A 65 -12.28 11.90 -0.43
C ILE A 65 -11.03 12.77 -0.23
N PHE A 66 -11.19 14.08 -0.08
CA PHE A 66 -10.09 14.99 0.21
C PHE A 66 -9.27 14.49 1.43
N ARG A 67 -7.94 14.47 1.29
CA ARG A 67 -6.96 13.95 2.27
C ARG A 67 -7.01 12.44 2.53
N TYR A 68 -7.63 11.67 1.65
CA TYR A 68 -7.58 10.21 1.72
C TYR A 68 -6.37 9.67 0.95
N PRO A 69 -5.82 8.52 1.36
CA PRO A 69 -4.83 7.81 0.55
C PRO A 69 -5.42 7.42 -0.80
N LYS A 70 -4.71 7.71 -1.88
CA LYS A 70 -4.95 7.11 -3.19
C LYS A 70 -4.59 5.63 -3.14
N ARG A 71 -5.24 4.82 -3.99
CA ARG A 71 -4.79 3.45 -4.19
C ARG A 71 -3.46 3.49 -4.95
N ALA A 72 -2.39 3.07 -4.30
CA ALA A 72 -1.06 3.12 -4.88
C ALA A 72 -0.22 1.92 -4.45
N TYR A 73 0.76 1.59 -5.28
CA TYR A 73 1.70 0.49 -5.09
C TYR A 73 3.11 1.02 -5.32
N PHE A 74 3.99 0.70 -4.39
CA PHE A 74 5.38 1.13 -4.40
C PHE A 74 6.27 -0.07 -4.17
N ILE A 75 7.38 -0.14 -4.91
CA ILE A 75 8.46 -1.10 -4.64
C ILE A 75 9.67 -0.29 -4.23
N ILE A 76 10.17 -0.56 -3.04
CA ILE A 76 11.32 0.12 -2.44
C ILE A 76 12.40 -0.93 -2.27
N ASP A 77 13.59 -0.66 -2.80
CA ASP A 77 14.73 -1.56 -2.64
C ASP A 77 15.34 -1.46 -1.23
N LYS A 78 16.32 -2.33 -0.94
CA LYS A 78 16.99 -2.38 0.36
C LYS A 78 17.79 -1.12 0.71
N ASN A 79 18.09 -0.27 -0.27
CA ASN A 79 18.78 1.01 -0.08
C ASN A 79 17.80 2.16 0.13
N GLY A 80 16.49 1.89 0.15
CA GLY A 80 15.44 2.90 0.29
C GLY A 80 15.09 3.62 -1.01
N VAL A 81 15.51 3.11 -2.17
CA VAL A 81 15.22 3.72 -3.47
C VAL A 81 13.93 3.14 -4.03
N VAL A 82 13.03 4.03 -4.47
CA VAL A 82 11.78 3.62 -5.12
C VAL A 82 12.07 3.14 -6.54
N LYS A 83 11.84 1.85 -6.80
CA LYS A 83 12.04 1.20 -8.11
C LYS A 83 10.80 1.14 -8.97
N PHE A 84 9.63 1.14 -8.33
CA PHE A 84 8.35 1.10 -9.01
C PHE A 84 7.35 2.00 -8.29
N VAL A 85 6.60 2.76 -9.08
CA VAL A 85 5.50 3.59 -8.61
C VAL A 85 4.30 3.33 -9.51
N LYS A 86 3.18 2.95 -8.90
CA LYS A 86 1.90 2.92 -9.59
C LYS A 86 0.83 3.53 -8.68
N VAL A 87 0.48 4.77 -8.97
CA VAL A 87 -0.67 5.44 -8.35
C VAL A 87 -1.85 5.26 -9.30
N LEU A 88 -2.95 4.71 -8.79
CA LEU A 88 -4.15 4.46 -9.60
C LEU A 88 -5.04 5.70 -9.59
N GLU A 89 -5.69 5.93 -10.73
CA GLU A 89 -6.58 7.08 -10.93
C GLU A 89 -7.88 6.93 -10.14
N ASN A 90 -8.38 5.71 -10.02
CA ASN A 90 -9.61 5.41 -9.31
C ASN A 90 -9.33 4.56 -8.06
N PRO A 91 -9.85 4.93 -6.87
CA PRO A 91 -9.67 4.16 -5.63
C PRO A 91 -10.25 2.73 -5.67
N THR A 92 -11.13 2.42 -6.61
CA THR A 92 -11.72 1.07 -6.80
C THR A 92 -10.85 0.15 -7.64
N MET A 93 -9.92 0.68 -8.42
CA MET A 93 -8.98 -0.13 -9.18
C MET A 93 -8.01 -0.82 -8.23
N LEU A 94 -7.57 -2.01 -8.59
CA LEU A 94 -6.60 -2.79 -7.83
C LEU A 94 -5.58 -3.37 -8.82
N LEU A 95 -4.33 -3.45 -8.39
CA LEU A 95 -3.35 -4.30 -9.07
C LEU A 95 -3.47 -5.70 -8.51
N GLU A 96 -3.39 -6.68 -9.42
CA GLU A 96 -3.25 -8.07 -9.03
C GLU A 96 -1.87 -8.31 -8.39
N PRO A 97 -1.76 -9.17 -7.36
CA PRO A 97 -0.48 -9.45 -6.72
C PRO A 97 0.57 -9.99 -7.70
N SER A 98 0.14 -10.71 -8.74
CA SER A 98 1.02 -11.21 -9.81
C SER A 98 1.68 -10.09 -10.60
N GLU A 99 0.98 -9.00 -10.89
CA GLU A 99 1.53 -7.83 -11.59
C GLU A 99 2.59 -7.13 -10.75
N VAL A 100 2.32 -6.95 -9.45
CA VAL A 100 3.29 -6.35 -8.52
C VAL A 100 4.50 -7.25 -8.32
N LEU A 101 4.30 -8.57 -8.26
CA LEU A 101 5.38 -9.54 -8.17
C LEU A 101 6.26 -9.56 -9.44
N ALA A 102 5.65 -9.41 -10.62
CA ALA A 102 6.39 -9.29 -11.87
C ALA A 102 7.23 -8.01 -11.90
N ALA A 103 6.66 -6.89 -11.47
CA ALA A 103 7.39 -5.63 -11.31
C ALA A 103 8.55 -5.76 -10.32
N LEU A 104 8.35 -6.44 -9.19
CA LEU A 104 9.39 -6.70 -8.20
C LEU A 104 10.56 -7.49 -8.78
N LYS A 105 10.28 -8.53 -9.57
CA LYS A 105 11.33 -9.36 -10.19
C LYS A 105 12.09 -8.63 -11.31
N ALA A 106 11.49 -7.58 -11.88
CA ALA A 106 12.11 -6.76 -12.92
C ALA A 106 12.86 -5.53 -12.36
N SER A 107 12.74 -5.25 -11.06
CA SER A 107 13.33 -4.10 -10.35
C SER A 107 14.75 -4.40 -9.86
#